data_AF-A0A9E8KNU6-F1
#
_entry.id   AF-A0A9E8KNU6-F1
#
_cell.length_a   1.000
_cell.length_b   1.000
_cell.length_c   1.000
_cell.angle_alpha   90.00
_cell.angle_beta   90.00
_cell.angle_gamma   90.00
#
_symmetry.space_group_name_H-M   'P 1'
#
loop_
_entity.id
_entity.type
_entity.pdbx_description
1 polymer ?
#
loop_
_entity_poly.entity_id
_entity_poly.type
_entity_poly.pdbx_seq_one_letter_code
_entity_poly.pdbx_strand_id
1 'polypeptide(L)'
;MNVKSLISRRTLTRCKRTFVGAWLASLYIICVSAVIYSLSSFQIQNRLASIPKGNIENGEIFIDHQCKLPESAYSEAEGSTNSPLDSVITLSCIPLSDPKKIEYYTFGDILPTIEQNNLINSKINTAKEVDKALKELIDKTTRNIKNQQAIEAKLLAEINAKIAEIRKKDLSGHIAETRKSSESISKPLAQKIEDIKNTTSIDKHKSDDELNILKIADEANKQRLEEVLNILKIAAEANSQKIEEEVHFLRVAADENSQKVNNELSTIRTANVENINKLQSLLEAKAELLSTNHVFADILSNIEYYESFFEWVSKLLGTPPFWALPKSILTLLLVLSTGVLGSIIFVTVEFLKEPEYHIQNLTMYLFRPFLGMILALSMYVMLKAGQFTFVDDSNQNLSPFLVSFLGIISGMLAEEAYHRLTKTGGAMINGKSNGDQPTTQKGSLK
;
A
#
# COMPACT_ATOMS: atom_id res chain seq x y z
N MET A 1 -28.28 -40.13 -31.86
CA MET A 1 -28.37 -39.22 -30.69
C MET A 1 -26.95 -38.68 -30.42
N ASN A 2 -26.75 -37.37 -30.50
CA ASN A 2 -25.42 -36.78 -30.72
C ASN A 2 -24.67 -36.56 -29.39
N VAL A 3 -23.66 -37.38 -29.09
CA VAL A 3 -22.90 -37.38 -27.82
C VAL A 3 -22.31 -36.00 -27.49
N LYS A 4 -21.92 -35.22 -28.51
CA LYS A 4 -21.43 -33.84 -28.34
C LYS A 4 -22.46 -32.91 -27.69
N SER A 5 -23.75 -33.09 -27.96
CA SER A 5 -24.82 -32.27 -27.38
C SER A 5 -25.04 -32.53 -25.89
N LEU A 6 -24.78 -33.76 -25.42
CA LEU A 6 -24.91 -34.13 -24.00
C LEU A 6 -23.75 -33.59 -23.16
N ILE A 7 -22.53 -33.58 -23.71
CA ILE A 7 -21.35 -33.05 -23.03
C ILE A 7 -21.44 -31.51 -22.89
N SER A 8 -21.96 -30.82 -23.91
CA SER A 8 -22.17 -29.37 -23.87
C SER A 8 -23.23 -28.95 -22.84
N ARG A 9 -24.32 -29.71 -22.70
CA ARG A 9 -25.35 -29.41 -21.68
C ARG A 9 -24.84 -29.58 -20.24
N ARG A 10 -24.06 -30.63 -19.96
CA ARG A 10 -23.49 -30.88 -18.62
C ARG A 10 -22.46 -29.83 -18.20
N THR A 11 -21.66 -29.34 -19.14
CA THR A 11 -20.67 -28.28 -18.86
C THR A 11 -21.36 -26.93 -18.62
N LEU A 12 -22.43 -26.63 -19.37
CA LEU A 12 -23.22 -25.41 -19.18
C LEU A 12 -23.94 -25.38 -17.82
N THR A 13 -24.53 -26.49 -17.36
CA THR A 13 -25.20 -26.53 -16.05
C THR A 13 -24.22 -26.36 -14.90
N ARG A 14 -23.03 -26.97 -14.98
CA ARG A 14 -21.96 -26.77 -14.00
C ARG A 14 -21.49 -25.31 -13.95
N CYS A 15 -21.26 -24.69 -15.11
CA CYS A 15 -20.86 -23.28 -15.20
C CYS A 15 -21.92 -22.34 -14.59
N LYS A 16 -23.20 -22.58 -14.88
CA LYS A 16 -24.32 -21.83 -14.26
C LYS A 16 -24.35 -21.99 -12.74
N ARG A 17 -24.19 -23.21 -12.23
CA ARG A 17 -24.18 -23.48 -10.79
C ARG A 17 -23.01 -22.80 -10.08
N THR A 18 -21.81 -22.88 -10.66
CA THR A 18 -20.63 -22.20 -10.10
C THR A 18 -20.79 -20.69 -10.13
N PHE A 19 -21.42 -20.14 -11.17
CA PHE A 19 -21.71 -18.70 -11.25
C PHE A 19 -22.69 -18.25 -10.17
N VAL A 20 -23.80 -18.98 -9.98
CA VAL A 20 -24.77 -18.68 -8.91
C VAL A 20 -24.13 -18.82 -7.52
N GLY A 21 -23.34 -19.86 -7.29
CA GLY A 21 -22.61 -20.02 -6.03
C GLY A 21 -21.62 -18.88 -5.75
N ALA A 22 -20.84 -18.46 -6.75
CA ALA A 22 -19.91 -17.34 -6.63
C ALA A 22 -20.63 -16.01 -6.39
N TRP A 23 -21.78 -15.80 -7.06
CA TRP A 23 -22.64 -14.65 -6.84
C TRP A 23 -23.18 -14.60 -5.40
N LEU A 24 -23.75 -15.70 -4.91
CA LEU A 24 -24.26 -15.78 -3.53
C LEU A 24 -23.16 -15.58 -2.49
N ALA A 25 -21.96 -16.15 -2.71
CA ALA A 25 -20.81 -15.96 -1.84
C ALA A 25 -20.37 -14.49 -1.80
N SER A 26 -20.32 -13.83 -2.96
CA SER A 26 -19.97 -12.40 -3.05
C SER A 26 -21.01 -11.53 -2.33
N LEU A 27 -22.30 -11.80 -2.55
CA LEU A 27 -23.41 -11.08 -1.92
C LEU A 27 -23.41 -11.30 -0.40
N TYR A 28 -23.10 -12.51 0.06
CA TYR A 28 -22.93 -12.83 1.47
C TYR A 28 -21.81 -12.01 2.12
N ILE A 29 -20.62 -11.97 1.51
CA ILE A 29 -19.49 -11.16 2.00
C ILE A 29 -19.89 -9.69 2.11
N ILE A 30 -20.49 -9.13 1.06
CA ILE A 30 -20.95 -7.73 1.04
C ILE A 30 -21.94 -7.46 2.17
N CYS A 31 -22.93 -8.34 2.37
CA CYS A 31 -23.94 -8.16 3.41
C CYS A 31 -23.36 -8.28 4.82
N VAL A 32 -22.50 -9.27 5.07
CA VAL A 32 -21.83 -9.42 6.37
C VAL A 32 -20.96 -8.20 6.66
N SER A 33 -20.20 -7.72 5.68
CA SER A 33 -19.42 -6.49 5.83
C SER A 33 -20.32 -5.29 6.12
N ALA A 34 -21.45 -5.13 5.44
CA ALA A 34 -22.41 -4.05 5.69
C ALA A 34 -23.03 -4.11 7.09
N VAL A 35 -23.35 -5.31 7.59
CA VAL A 35 -23.87 -5.53 8.95
C VAL A 35 -22.82 -5.18 10.00
N ILE A 36 -21.60 -5.73 9.89
CA ILE A 36 -20.50 -5.46 10.81
C ILE A 36 -20.22 -3.95 10.83
N TYR A 37 -20.14 -3.32 9.66
CA TYR A 37 -19.90 -1.88 9.57
C TYR A 37 -20.98 -1.05 10.24
N SER A 38 -22.25 -1.39 10.01
CA SER A 38 -23.37 -0.68 10.60
C SER A 38 -23.31 -0.80 12.12
N LEU A 39 -23.06 -2.00 12.66
CA LEU A 39 -22.92 -2.22 14.10
C LEU A 39 -21.71 -1.48 14.69
N SER A 40 -20.56 -1.50 14.03
CA SER A 40 -19.37 -0.76 14.48
C SER A 40 -19.63 0.74 14.49
N SER A 41 -20.27 1.28 13.45
CA SER A 41 -20.64 2.69 13.37
C SER A 41 -21.63 3.07 14.48
N PHE A 42 -22.57 2.19 14.84
CA PHE A 42 -23.45 2.38 15.99
C PHE A 42 -22.69 2.45 17.30
N GLN A 43 -21.72 1.56 17.50
CA GLN A 43 -20.89 1.56 18.71
C GLN A 43 -20.06 2.83 18.81
N ILE A 44 -19.47 3.29 17.70
CA ILE A 44 -18.73 4.56 17.64
C ILE A 44 -19.65 5.73 17.98
N GLN A 45 -20.82 5.84 17.35
CA GLN A 45 -21.79 6.92 17.64
C GLN A 45 -22.26 6.90 19.09
N ASN A 46 -22.50 5.72 19.68
CA ASN A 46 -22.90 5.61 21.08
C ASN A 46 -21.75 5.97 22.04
N ARG A 47 -20.51 5.56 21.73
CA ARG A 47 -19.33 5.99 22.50
C ARG A 47 -19.14 7.50 22.41
N LEU A 48 -19.34 8.08 21.23
CA LEU A 48 -19.25 9.52 21.02
C LEU A 48 -20.25 10.30 21.87
N ALA A 49 -21.51 9.86 21.82
CA ALA A 49 -22.59 10.46 22.59
C ALA A 49 -22.44 10.26 24.10
N SER A 50 -21.52 9.40 24.56
CA SER A 50 -21.22 9.23 25.99
C SER A 50 -20.14 10.18 26.51
N ILE A 51 -19.41 10.88 25.62
CA ILE A 51 -18.36 11.81 26.01
C ILE A 51 -18.98 13.19 26.28
N PRO A 52 -18.92 13.70 27.52
CA PRO A 52 -19.41 15.04 27.84
C PRO A 52 -18.49 16.13 27.27
N LYS A 53 -19.07 17.19 26.69
CA LYS A 53 -18.40 18.45 26.34
C LYS A 53 -18.17 19.25 27.62
N GLY A 54 -17.23 18.82 28.45
CA GLY A 54 -16.75 19.57 29.60
C GLY A 54 -15.28 19.96 29.42
N ASN A 55 -14.87 21.10 29.97
CA ASN A 55 -13.46 21.48 30.03
C ASN A 55 -12.72 20.45 30.89
N ILE A 56 -12.05 19.49 30.26
CA ILE A 56 -11.16 18.51 30.90
C ILE A 56 -9.87 19.18 31.41
N GLU A 57 -9.70 20.50 31.22
CA GLU A 57 -8.47 21.21 31.59
C GLU A 57 -8.11 21.11 33.08
N ASN A 58 -9.04 20.80 33.99
CA ASN A 58 -8.75 20.70 35.43
C ASN A 58 -9.01 19.33 36.07
N GLY A 59 -9.32 18.26 35.32
CA GLY A 59 -9.44 16.90 35.88
C GLY A 59 -10.57 16.65 36.89
N GLU A 60 -11.30 17.69 37.32
CA GLU A 60 -12.41 17.57 38.27
C GLU A 60 -13.75 17.70 37.54
N ILE A 61 -14.26 16.58 37.03
CA ILE A 61 -15.71 16.42 36.80
C ILE A 61 -16.35 16.05 38.14
N PHE A 62 -16.05 16.81 39.19
CA PHE A 62 -16.81 16.74 40.42
C PHE A 62 -17.97 17.71 40.28
N ILE A 63 -19.18 17.15 40.24
CA ILE A 63 -20.37 17.95 40.51
C ILE A 63 -20.18 18.46 41.93
N ASP A 64 -19.89 19.75 42.07
CA ASP A 64 -19.63 20.35 43.37
C ASP A 64 -20.93 20.28 44.20
N HIS A 65 -21.00 19.30 45.08
CA HIS A 65 -22.13 19.07 45.97
C HIS A 65 -21.85 19.82 47.26
N GLN A 66 -22.47 20.99 47.48
CA GLN A 66 -22.47 21.54 48.84
C GLN A 66 -23.47 20.75 49.68
N CYS A 67 -22.93 19.87 50.51
CA CYS A 67 -23.70 19.27 51.59
C CYS A 67 -23.83 20.32 52.70
N LYS A 68 -24.97 21.00 52.79
CA LYS A 68 -25.29 21.79 53.98
C LYS A 68 -25.50 20.81 55.15
N LEU A 69 -24.62 20.86 56.14
CA LEU A 69 -24.91 20.22 57.42
C LEU A 69 -26.13 20.93 58.04
N PRO A 70 -27.13 20.19 58.52
CA PRO A 70 -28.22 20.80 59.27
C PRO A 70 -27.64 21.47 60.52
N GLU A 71 -27.99 22.75 60.77
CA GLU A 71 -27.47 23.53 61.91
C GLU A 71 -27.69 22.82 63.27
N SER A 72 -28.71 21.97 63.38
CA SER A 72 -28.99 21.16 64.57
C SER A 72 -27.94 20.09 64.89
N ALA A 73 -27.14 19.67 63.91
CA ALA A 73 -26.08 18.67 64.13
C ALA A 73 -24.87 19.25 64.89
N TYR A 74 -24.68 20.57 64.88
CA TYR A 74 -23.58 21.20 65.62
C TYR A 74 -23.87 21.33 67.12
N SER A 75 -25.15 21.44 67.52
CA SER A 75 -25.52 21.60 68.94
C SER A 75 -25.48 20.31 69.77
N GLU A 76 -25.49 19.12 69.14
CA GLU A 76 -25.43 17.83 69.86
C GLU A 76 -24.00 17.29 70.02
N ALA A 77 -23.02 17.83 69.27
CA ALA A 77 -21.66 17.30 69.26
C ALA A 77 -20.78 17.76 70.45
N GLU A 78 -21.15 18.84 71.16
CA GLU A 78 -20.35 19.35 72.30
C GLU A 78 -20.79 18.81 73.68
N GLY A 79 -21.85 18.00 73.77
CA GLY A 79 -22.50 17.69 75.05
C GLY A 79 -22.40 16.27 75.61
N SER A 80 -21.96 15.26 74.84
CA SER A 80 -22.14 13.85 75.25
C SER A 80 -20.90 12.99 75.04
N THR A 81 -20.17 12.75 76.13
CA THR A 81 -18.93 11.95 76.13
C THR A 81 -19.14 10.44 76.32
N ASN A 82 -20.37 9.92 76.44
CA ASN A 82 -20.58 8.51 76.84
C ASN A 82 -21.79 7.82 76.16
N SER A 83 -21.92 7.82 74.84
CA SER A 83 -22.84 6.89 74.17
C SER A 83 -22.29 6.29 72.87
N PRO A 84 -22.63 5.03 72.55
CA PRO A 84 -22.06 4.30 71.43
C PRO A 84 -22.58 4.85 70.09
N LEU A 85 -21.65 5.16 69.19
CA LEU A 85 -21.87 5.52 67.79
C LEU A 85 -22.66 4.41 67.06
N ASP A 86 -23.96 4.60 66.85
CA ASP A 86 -24.73 3.77 65.89
C ASP A 86 -25.77 4.56 65.07
N SER A 87 -25.80 5.91 65.19
CA SER A 87 -26.70 6.74 64.38
C SER A 87 -26.03 7.15 63.06
N VAL A 88 -26.45 6.54 61.97
CA VAL A 88 -26.07 6.93 60.61
C VAL A 88 -26.70 8.30 60.28
N ILE A 89 -25.89 9.36 60.30
CA ILE A 89 -26.32 10.71 59.91
C ILE A 89 -26.45 10.75 58.39
N THR A 90 -27.68 10.91 57.91
CA THR A 90 -27.99 11.07 56.48
C THR A 90 -27.89 12.55 56.11
N LEU A 91 -26.82 12.95 55.42
CA LEU A 91 -26.71 14.31 54.85
C LEU A 91 -27.50 14.38 53.53
N SER A 92 -28.45 15.32 53.44
CA SER A 92 -29.08 15.68 52.17
C SER A 92 -28.21 16.71 51.44
N CYS A 93 -27.50 16.27 50.40
CA CYS A 93 -26.73 17.17 49.54
C CYS A 93 -27.61 17.61 48.36
N ILE A 94 -27.75 18.92 48.15
CA ILE A 94 -28.52 19.51 47.05
C ILE A 94 -27.50 20.08 46.04
N PRO A 95 -27.57 19.73 44.74
CA PRO A 95 -26.68 20.31 43.73
C PRO A 95 -26.92 21.82 43.63
N LEU A 96 -25.85 22.64 43.70
CA LEU A 96 -25.96 24.10 43.83
C LEU A 96 -26.32 24.85 42.54
N SER A 97 -26.35 24.16 41.42
CA SER A 97 -26.59 24.75 40.11
C SER A 97 -27.77 24.02 39.48
N ASP A 98 -28.64 24.76 38.78
CA ASP A 98 -29.48 24.15 37.74
C ASP A 98 -28.57 23.22 36.94
N PRO A 99 -28.95 21.94 36.74
CA PRO A 99 -28.10 20.98 36.08
C PRO A 99 -27.75 21.56 34.71
N LYS A 100 -26.55 22.15 34.60
CA LYS A 100 -26.04 22.67 33.33
C LYS A 100 -26.16 21.49 32.40
N LYS A 101 -27.04 21.63 31.41
CA LYS A 101 -27.36 20.56 30.48
C LYS A 101 -26.02 20.09 29.92
N ILE A 102 -25.59 18.90 30.34
CA ILE A 102 -24.31 18.34 29.89
C ILE A 102 -24.48 18.17 28.39
N GLU A 103 -23.80 19.02 27.63
CA GLU A 103 -23.76 18.86 26.19
C GLU A 103 -22.84 17.68 25.90
N TYR A 104 -23.27 16.77 25.04
CA TYR A 104 -22.46 15.66 24.60
C TYR A 104 -21.90 15.96 23.22
N TYR A 105 -20.74 15.37 22.90
CA TYR A 105 -20.19 15.51 21.56
C TYR A 105 -21.16 14.93 20.54
N THR A 106 -21.53 15.77 19.58
CA THR A 106 -22.27 15.33 18.40
C THR A 106 -21.28 15.07 17.28
N PHE A 107 -21.75 14.34 16.28
CA PHE A 107 -20.96 14.07 15.09
C PHE A 107 -20.47 15.34 14.39
N GLY A 108 -21.32 16.36 14.32
CA GLY A 108 -20.98 17.63 13.67
C GLY A 108 -19.81 18.34 14.33
N ASP A 109 -19.55 18.09 15.61
CA ASP A 109 -18.45 18.71 16.34
C ASP A 109 -17.08 18.09 16.02
N ILE A 110 -17.07 16.83 15.56
CA ILE A 110 -15.84 16.06 15.33
C ILE A 110 -15.48 16.01 13.85
N LEU A 111 -16.45 16.26 12.98
CA LEU A 111 -16.24 16.29 11.54
C LEU A 111 -15.07 17.20 11.12
N PRO A 112 -14.89 18.42 11.65
CA PRO A 112 -13.74 19.27 11.32
C PRO A 112 -12.39 18.62 11.71
N THR A 113 -12.32 17.99 12.88
CA THR A 113 -11.11 17.29 13.36
C THR A 113 -10.77 16.11 12.46
N ILE A 114 -11.78 15.38 11.96
CA ILE A 114 -11.58 14.27 11.04
C ILE A 114 -11.18 14.76 9.66
N GLU A 115 -11.80 15.82 9.14
CA GLU A 115 -11.39 16.45 7.87
C GLU A 115 -9.94 16.93 7.94
N GLN A 116 -9.53 17.55 9.06
CA GLN A 116 -8.15 17.95 9.29
C GLN A 116 -7.20 16.74 9.37
N ASN A 117 -7.58 15.67 10.07
CA ASN A 117 -6.78 14.44 10.12
C ASN A 117 -6.65 13.79 8.74
N ASN A 118 -7.73 13.76 7.95
CA ASN A 118 -7.73 13.22 6.59
C ASN A 118 -6.86 14.07 5.64
N LEU A 119 -6.88 15.39 5.78
CA LEU A 119 -5.97 16.28 5.07
C LEU A 119 -4.50 16.03 5.46
N ILE A 120 -4.22 15.85 6.75
CA ILE A 120 -2.87 15.52 7.24
C ILE A 120 -2.43 14.15 6.69
N ASN A 121 -3.27 13.13 6.78
CA ASN A 121 -3.00 11.79 6.25
C ASN A 121 -2.77 11.80 4.73
N SER A 122 -3.56 12.57 3.97
CA SER A 122 -3.37 12.76 2.53
C SER A 122 -2.00 13.41 2.21
N LYS A 123 -1.61 14.44 2.97
CA LYS A 123 -0.28 15.06 2.84
C LYS A 123 0.84 14.09 3.21
N ILE A 124 0.66 13.28 4.25
CA ILE A 124 1.61 12.23 4.65
C ILE A 124 1.76 11.19 3.54
N ASN A 125 0.67 10.69 2.96
CA ASN A 125 0.70 9.70 1.88
C ASN A 125 1.38 10.27 0.62
N THR A 126 1.06 11.52 0.27
CA THR A 126 1.73 12.22 -0.83
C THR A 126 3.24 12.35 -0.58
N ALA A 127 3.63 12.73 0.64
CA ALA A 127 5.04 12.83 1.02
C ALA A 127 5.75 11.46 1.00
N LYS A 128 5.07 10.37 1.40
CA LYS A 128 5.60 9.00 1.31
C LYS A 128 5.81 8.53 -0.13
N GLU A 129 4.89 8.83 -1.04
CA GLU A 129 5.06 8.49 -2.45
C GLU A 129 6.20 9.29 -3.09
N VAL A 130 6.35 10.57 -2.72
CA VAL A 130 7.50 11.39 -3.14
C VAL A 130 8.83 10.82 -2.60
N ASP A 131 8.89 10.45 -1.32
CA ASP A 131 10.07 9.82 -0.72
C ASP A 131 10.44 8.50 -1.42
N LYS A 132 9.45 7.66 -1.70
CA LYS A 132 9.62 6.40 -2.43
C LYS A 132 10.17 6.63 -3.85
N ALA A 133 9.58 7.57 -4.59
CA ALA A 133 10.05 7.92 -5.93
C ALA A 133 11.47 8.50 -5.91
N LEU A 134 11.78 9.32 -4.91
CA LEU A 134 13.11 9.91 -4.73
C LEU A 134 14.16 8.85 -4.39
N LYS A 135 13.81 7.89 -3.54
CA LYS A 135 14.67 6.74 -3.21
C LYS A 135 14.96 5.88 -4.45
N GLU A 136 13.95 5.60 -5.27
CA GLU A 136 14.15 4.87 -6.53
C GLU A 136 15.09 5.63 -7.50
N LEU A 137 14.97 6.95 -7.55
CA LEU A 137 15.82 7.80 -8.38
C LEU A 137 17.28 7.83 -7.86
N ILE A 138 17.47 7.87 -6.53
CA ILE A 138 18.80 7.74 -5.89
C ILE A 138 19.42 6.38 -6.22
N ASP A 139 18.65 5.29 -6.11
CA ASP A 139 19.14 3.93 -6.39
C ASP A 139 19.49 3.74 -7.87
N LYS A 140 18.69 4.32 -8.79
CA LYS A 140 18.98 4.33 -10.23
C LYS A 140 20.26 5.12 -10.54
N THR A 141 20.41 6.30 -9.96
CA THR A 141 21.60 7.16 -10.15
C THR A 141 22.85 6.48 -9.60
N THR A 142 22.76 5.88 -8.42
CA THR A 142 23.87 5.13 -7.79
C THR A 142 24.30 3.94 -8.65
N ARG A 143 23.36 3.20 -9.27
CA ARG A 143 23.69 2.12 -10.20
C ARG A 143 24.39 2.62 -11.46
N ASN A 144 23.94 3.74 -12.02
CA ASN A 144 24.59 4.35 -13.19
C ASN A 144 26.03 4.77 -12.87
N ILE A 145 26.26 5.38 -11.70
CA ILE A 145 27.61 5.73 -11.23
C ILE A 145 28.50 4.48 -11.14
N LYS A 146 28.02 3.41 -10.51
CA LYS A 146 28.79 2.16 -10.38
C LYS A 146 29.10 1.54 -11.75
N ASN A 147 28.14 1.55 -12.67
CA ASN A 147 28.35 1.04 -14.02
C ASN A 147 29.37 1.88 -14.79
N GLN A 148 29.30 3.21 -14.67
CA GLN A 148 30.26 4.11 -15.29
C GLN A 148 31.67 3.91 -14.72
N GLN A 149 31.82 3.82 -13.40
CA GLN A 149 33.10 3.51 -12.74
C GLN A 149 33.68 2.16 -13.20
N ALA A 150 32.83 1.14 -13.41
CA ALA A 150 33.27 -0.16 -13.91
C ALA A 150 33.74 -0.08 -15.38
N ILE A 151 33.07 0.73 -16.22
CA ILE A 151 33.49 0.98 -17.61
C ILE A 151 34.81 1.72 -17.65
N GLU A 152 34.96 2.79 -16.85
CA GLU A 152 36.20 3.57 -16.73
C GLU A 152 37.36 2.70 -16.26
N ALA A 153 37.16 1.86 -15.25
CA ALA A 153 38.17 0.92 -14.78
C ALA A 153 38.58 -0.10 -15.85
N LYS A 154 37.61 -0.61 -16.63
CA LYS A 154 37.88 -1.55 -17.73
C LYS A 154 38.64 -0.88 -18.88
N LEU A 155 38.27 0.36 -19.25
CA LEU A 155 38.93 1.14 -20.29
C LEU A 155 40.38 1.45 -19.88
N LEU A 156 40.60 1.90 -18.64
CA LEU A 156 41.94 2.13 -18.10
C LEU A 156 42.79 0.85 -18.12
N ALA A 157 42.21 -0.30 -17.76
CA ALA A 157 42.91 -1.59 -17.83
C ALA A 157 43.29 -1.96 -19.27
N GLU A 158 42.40 -1.76 -20.24
CA GLU A 158 42.67 -2.04 -21.66
C GLU A 158 43.73 -1.10 -22.25
N ILE A 159 43.67 0.21 -21.93
CA ILE A 159 44.67 1.20 -22.33
C ILE A 159 46.03 0.80 -21.76
N ASN A 160 46.11 0.50 -20.46
CA ASN A 160 47.37 0.08 -19.83
C ASN A 160 47.92 -1.22 -20.43
N ALA A 161 47.06 -2.18 -20.79
CA ALA A 161 47.46 -3.40 -21.47
C ALA A 161 48.02 -3.12 -22.88
N LYS A 162 47.37 -2.25 -23.67
CA LYS A 162 47.87 -1.84 -25.00
C LYS A 162 49.19 -1.08 -24.92
N ILE A 163 49.34 -0.17 -23.94
CA ILE A 163 50.61 0.53 -23.70
C ILE A 163 51.73 -0.48 -23.39
N ALA A 164 51.45 -1.49 -22.55
CA ALA A 164 52.41 -2.55 -22.25
C ALA A 164 52.76 -3.40 -23.48
N GLU A 165 51.78 -3.70 -24.35
CA GLU A 165 52.01 -4.42 -25.60
C GLU A 165 52.86 -3.61 -26.59
N ILE A 166 52.55 -2.33 -26.80
CA ILE A 166 53.33 -1.43 -27.68
C ILE A 166 54.77 -1.34 -27.19
N ARG A 167 54.98 -1.08 -25.88
CA ARG A 167 56.33 -1.06 -25.28
C ARG A 167 57.10 -2.36 -25.52
N LYS A 168 56.42 -3.51 -25.46
CA LYS A 168 57.04 -4.81 -25.71
C LYS A 168 57.36 -5.03 -27.19
N LYS A 169 56.47 -4.62 -28.10
CA LYS A 169 56.55 -4.90 -29.54
C LYS A 169 57.52 -3.98 -30.29
N ASP A 170 57.45 -2.66 -30.05
CA ASP A 170 58.37 -1.70 -30.70
C ASP A 170 59.81 -1.92 -30.25
N LEU A 171 60.02 -2.14 -28.96
CA LEU A 171 61.37 -2.31 -28.42
C LEU A 171 61.96 -3.68 -28.82
N SER A 172 61.19 -4.77 -28.72
CA SER A 172 61.70 -6.11 -29.05
C SER A 172 61.83 -6.33 -30.57
N GLY A 173 60.88 -5.83 -31.37
CA GLY A 173 60.83 -6.06 -32.82
C GLY A 173 61.94 -5.30 -33.55
N HIS A 174 62.04 -4.00 -33.31
CA HIS A 174 63.08 -3.20 -33.96
C HIS A 174 64.49 -3.54 -33.46
N ILE A 175 64.69 -3.87 -32.17
CA ILE A 175 66.01 -4.34 -31.70
C ILE A 175 66.37 -5.68 -32.38
N ALA A 176 65.43 -6.61 -32.50
CA ALA A 176 65.69 -7.90 -33.14
C ALA A 176 65.99 -7.75 -34.64
N GLU A 177 65.23 -6.93 -35.36
CA GLU A 177 65.37 -6.73 -36.81
C GLU A 177 66.63 -5.92 -37.16
N THR A 178 66.94 -4.88 -36.36
CA THR A 178 68.18 -4.10 -36.48
C THR A 178 69.40 -4.96 -36.13
N ARG A 179 69.31 -5.81 -35.10
CA ARG A 179 70.37 -6.78 -34.76
C ARG A 179 70.57 -7.80 -35.88
N LYS A 180 69.50 -8.34 -36.46
CA LYS A 180 69.55 -9.31 -37.56
C LYS A 180 70.13 -8.68 -38.84
N SER A 181 69.74 -7.45 -39.16
CA SER A 181 70.32 -6.68 -40.27
C SER A 181 71.81 -6.39 -40.01
N SER A 182 72.17 -5.96 -38.80
CA SER A 182 73.58 -5.74 -38.42
C SER A 182 74.39 -7.02 -38.47
N GLU A 183 73.85 -8.15 -38.00
CA GLU A 183 74.53 -9.46 -38.05
C GLU A 183 74.66 -9.99 -39.48
N SER A 184 73.69 -9.70 -40.36
CA SER A 184 73.77 -10.08 -41.78
C SER A 184 74.84 -9.32 -42.56
N ILE A 185 75.21 -8.12 -42.10
CA ILE A 185 76.25 -7.28 -42.70
C ILE A 185 77.60 -7.50 -42.02
N SER A 186 77.63 -7.63 -40.68
CA SER A 186 78.87 -7.73 -39.90
C SER A 186 79.53 -9.10 -39.98
N LYS A 187 78.76 -10.21 -40.02
CA LYS A 187 79.32 -11.57 -40.14
C LYS A 187 80.13 -11.76 -41.42
N PRO A 188 79.62 -11.45 -42.63
CA PRO A 188 80.41 -11.59 -43.85
C PRO A 188 81.57 -10.59 -43.92
N LEU A 189 81.46 -9.39 -43.33
CA LEU A 189 82.54 -8.40 -43.32
C LEU A 189 83.69 -8.83 -42.37
N ALA A 190 83.37 -9.32 -41.18
CA ALA A 190 84.33 -9.85 -40.20
C ALA A 190 85.04 -11.10 -40.74
N GLN A 191 84.30 -12.01 -41.39
CA GLN A 191 84.87 -13.18 -42.07
C GLN A 191 85.88 -12.76 -43.15
N LYS A 192 85.52 -11.76 -43.99
CA LYS A 192 86.41 -11.25 -45.04
C LYS A 192 87.68 -10.61 -44.50
N ILE A 193 87.58 -9.88 -43.38
CA ILE A 193 88.72 -9.27 -42.69
C ILE A 193 89.67 -10.36 -42.15
N GLU A 194 89.12 -11.46 -41.63
CA GLU A 194 89.91 -12.58 -41.09
C GLU A 194 90.53 -13.44 -42.21
N ASP A 195 89.83 -13.65 -43.32
CA ASP A 195 90.34 -14.33 -44.51
C ASP A 195 91.52 -13.56 -45.17
N ILE A 196 91.45 -12.22 -45.20
CA ILE A 196 92.54 -11.34 -45.69
C ILE A 196 93.74 -11.34 -44.73
N LYS A 197 93.49 -11.45 -43.41
CA LYS A 197 94.55 -11.51 -42.39
C LYS A 197 95.31 -12.83 -42.41
N ASN A 198 94.66 -13.93 -42.81
CA ASN A 198 95.22 -15.27 -42.86
C ASN A 198 95.85 -15.65 -44.21
N THR A 199 95.73 -14.81 -45.25
CA THR A 199 96.38 -15.03 -46.56
C THR A 199 97.84 -14.57 -46.52
N THR A 200 98.72 -15.44 -46.00
CA THR A 200 100.16 -15.29 -46.14
C THR A 200 100.63 -15.84 -47.49
N SER A 201 100.83 -14.96 -48.48
CA SER A 201 102.00 -14.89 -49.37
C SER A 201 101.69 -14.16 -50.70
N ILE A 202 102.57 -13.21 -51.05
CA ILE A 202 102.72 -12.53 -52.36
C ILE A 202 101.73 -11.38 -52.68
N ASP A 203 101.72 -10.32 -51.86
CA ASP A 203 101.75 -8.88 -52.24
C ASP A 203 101.28 -8.02 -51.05
N LYS A 204 102.22 -7.74 -50.14
CA LYS A 204 101.93 -7.15 -48.82
C LYS A 204 101.35 -5.74 -48.90
N HIS A 205 101.61 -5.00 -49.99
CA HIS A 205 101.24 -3.59 -50.11
C HIS A 205 99.78 -3.38 -50.58
N LYS A 206 99.18 -4.35 -51.28
CA LYS A 206 97.79 -4.26 -51.79
C LYS A 206 96.76 -4.73 -50.76
N SER A 207 97.14 -5.69 -49.91
CA SER A 207 96.31 -6.25 -48.84
C SER A 207 96.07 -5.26 -47.68
N ASP A 208 97.07 -4.45 -47.32
CA ASP A 208 96.95 -3.47 -46.22
C ASP A 208 95.99 -2.31 -46.55
N ASP A 209 95.95 -1.84 -47.80
CA ASP A 209 95.02 -0.81 -48.25
C ASP A 209 93.57 -1.33 -48.28
N GLU A 210 93.37 -2.56 -48.74
CA GLU A 210 92.05 -3.22 -48.77
C GLU A 210 91.51 -3.48 -47.36
N LEU A 211 92.40 -3.85 -46.41
CA LEU A 211 92.07 -4.01 -45.00
C LEU A 211 91.71 -2.68 -44.31
N ASN A 212 92.41 -1.59 -44.63
CA ASN A 212 92.08 -0.26 -44.11
C ASN A 212 90.74 0.24 -44.66
N ILE A 213 90.45 0.04 -45.94
CA ILE A 213 89.15 0.38 -46.53
C ILE A 213 88.01 -0.42 -45.87
N LEU A 214 88.22 -1.71 -45.60
CA LEU A 214 87.23 -2.55 -44.90
C LEU A 214 86.99 -2.13 -43.45
N LYS A 215 88.04 -1.72 -42.70
CA LYS A 215 87.88 -1.17 -41.35
C LYS A 215 87.13 0.15 -41.34
N ILE A 216 87.42 1.03 -42.30
CA ILE A 216 86.70 2.31 -42.46
C ILE A 216 85.23 2.04 -42.81
N ALA A 217 84.95 1.05 -43.65
CA ALA A 217 83.58 0.65 -43.99
C ALA A 217 82.80 0.04 -42.80
N ASP A 218 83.45 -0.75 -41.95
CA ASP A 218 82.85 -1.31 -40.74
C ASP A 218 82.50 -0.22 -39.72
N GLU A 219 83.43 0.70 -39.45
CA GLU A 219 83.20 1.81 -38.53
C GLU A 219 82.13 2.78 -39.04
N ALA A 220 82.10 3.05 -40.35
CA ALA A 220 81.05 3.87 -40.98
C ALA A 220 79.66 3.19 -40.87
N ASN A 221 79.59 1.86 -40.98
CA ASN A 221 78.35 1.12 -40.78
C ASN A 221 77.90 1.12 -39.32
N LYS A 222 78.83 1.01 -38.37
CA LYS A 222 78.55 1.12 -36.94
C LYS A 222 77.99 2.49 -36.56
N GLN A 223 78.58 3.57 -37.08
CA GLN A 223 78.07 4.93 -36.88
C GLN A 223 76.68 5.12 -37.48
N ARG A 224 76.43 4.64 -38.70
CA ARG A 224 75.09 4.67 -39.30
C ARG A 224 74.07 3.89 -38.49
N LEU A 225 74.47 2.76 -37.89
CA LEU A 225 73.60 1.96 -37.03
C LEU A 225 73.23 2.73 -35.75
N GLU A 226 74.18 3.41 -35.11
CA GLU A 226 73.92 4.25 -33.94
C GLU A 226 73.00 5.43 -34.27
N GLU A 227 73.18 6.06 -35.43
CA GLU A 227 72.33 7.17 -35.89
C GLU A 227 70.87 6.70 -36.11
N VAL A 228 70.66 5.59 -36.80
CA VAL A 228 69.33 4.99 -37.00
C VAL A 228 68.69 4.62 -35.66
N LEU A 229 69.46 4.07 -34.72
CA LEU A 229 68.98 3.68 -33.39
C LEU A 229 68.57 4.90 -32.56
N ASN A 230 69.29 6.02 -32.69
CA ASN A 230 68.95 7.27 -32.04
C ASN A 230 67.67 7.91 -32.63
N ILE A 231 67.51 7.89 -33.96
CA ILE A 231 66.28 8.37 -34.63
C ILE A 231 65.06 7.54 -34.19
N LEU A 232 65.20 6.21 -34.13
CA LEU A 232 64.13 5.32 -33.66
C LEU A 232 63.76 5.59 -32.20
N LYS A 233 64.76 5.86 -31.33
CA LYS A 233 64.52 6.21 -29.94
C LYS A 233 63.72 7.51 -29.80
N ILE A 234 64.11 8.55 -30.55
CA ILE A 234 63.40 9.84 -30.57
C ILE A 234 61.95 9.67 -31.07
N ALA A 235 61.74 8.89 -32.14
CA ALA A 235 60.41 8.62 -32.67
C ALA A 235 59.51 7.86 -31.68
N ALA A 236 60.08 6.88 -30.96
CA ALA A 236 59.37 6.14 -29.91
C ALA A 236 59.00 7.04 -28.71
N GLU A 237 59.90 7.93 -28.29
CA GLU A 237 59.64 8.91 -27.22
C GLU A 237 58.53 9.89 -27.61
N ALA A 238 58.55 10.42 -28.85
CA ALA A 238 57.51 11.32 -29.36
C ALA A 238 56.12 10.65 -29.42
N ASN A 239 56.05 9.39 -29.86
CA ASN A 239 54.80 8.63 -29.85
C ASN A 239 54.30 8.34 -28.43
N SER A 240 55.20 8.04 -27.49
CA SER A 240 54.84 7.84 -26.08
C SER A 240 54.25 9.11 -25.46
N GLN A 241 54.83 10.29 -25.74
CA GLN A 241 54.33 11.57 -25.25
C GLN A 241 52.92 11.88 -25.79
N LYS A 242 52.69 11.66 -27.08
CA LYS A 242 51.37 11.87 -27.70
C LYS A 242 50.29 10.98 -27.07
N ILE A 243 50.63 9.72 -26.75
CA ILE A 243 49.72 8.82 -26.04
C ILE A 243 49.45 9.32 -24.60
N GLU A 244 50.47 9.81 -23.89
CA GLU A 244 50.29 10.37 -22.54
C GLU A 244 49.38 11.61 -22.53
N GLU A 245 49.48 12.49 -23.53
CA GLU A 245 48.59 13.65 -23.67
C GLU A 245 47.13 13.24 -23.91
N GLU A 246 46.89 12.27 -24.78
CA GLU A 246 45.54 11.78 -25.09
C GLU A 246 44.92 11.05 -23.88
N VAL A 247 45.72 10.28 -23.14
CA VAL A 247 45.31 9.68 -21.86
C VAL A 247 45.00 10.75 -20.81
N HIS A 248 45.81 11.81 -20.73
CA HIS A 248 45.55 12.93 -19.84
C HIS A 248 44.23 13.63 -20.16
N PHE A 249 43.95 13.91 -21.43
CA PHE A 249 42.69 14.52 -21.86
C PHE A 249 41.47 13.65 -21.48
N LEU A 250 41.52 12.34 -21.74
CA LEU A 250 40.46 11.42 -21.36
C LEU A 250 40.24 11.36 -19.85
N ARG A 251 41.32 11.46 -19.06
CA ARG A 251 41.25 11.47 -17.59
C ARG A 251 40.55 12.73 -17.07
N VAL A 252 40.90 13.89 -17.60
CA VAL A 252 40.24 15.16 -17.26
C VAL A 252 38.75 15.11 -17.59
N ALA A 253 38.38 14.62 -18.78
CA ALA A 253 36.98 14.50 -19.17
C ALA A 253 36.18 13.53 -18.28
N ALA A 254 36.79 12.43 -17.83
CA ALA A 254 36.18 11.50 -16.88
C ALA A 254 35.97 12.14 -15.50
N ASP A 255 36.96 12.88 -15.01
CA ASP A 255 36.88 13.58 -13.71
C ASP A 255 35.78 14.66 -13.72
N GLU A 256 35.66 15.45 -14.80
CA GLU A 256 34.57 16.43 -14.96
C GLU A 256 33.19 15.77 -14.95
N ASN A 257 33.04 14.63 -15.64
CA ASN A 257 31.77 13.92 -15.68
C ASN A 257 31.41 13.31 -14.31
N SER A 258 32.40 12.76 -13.60
CA SER A 258 32.26 12.28 -12.22
C SER A 258 31.83 13.41 -11.27
N GLN A 259 32.42 14.60 -11.40
CA GLN A 259 32.05 15.77 -10.62
C GLN A 259 30.62 16.23 -10.90
N LYS A 260 30.21 16.27 -12.17
CA LYS A 260 28.84 16.63 -12.56
C LYS A 260 27.81 15.69 -11.93
N VAL A 261 28.05 14.39 -11.99
CA VAL A 261 27.15 13.39 -11.41
C VAL A 261 27.11 13.49 -9.88
N ASN A 262 28.24 13.76 -9.23
CA ASN A 262 28.27 13.99 -7.77
C ASN A 262 27.47 15.24 -7.35
N ASN A 263 27.49 16.30 -8.15
CA ASN A 263 26.71 17.51 -7.89
C ASN A 263 25.20 17.27 -8.07
N GLU A 264 24.79 16.48 -9.08
CA GLU A 264 23.39 16.07 -9.24
C GLU A 264 22.93 15.21 -8.04
N LEU A 265 23.76 14.25 -7.62
CA LEU A 265 23.49 13.40 -6.47
C LEU A 265 23.37 14.18 -5.16
N SER A 266 24.22 15.19 -4.93
CA SER A 266 24.15 16.03 -3.73
C SER A 266 22.87 16.87 -3.71
N THR A 267 22.44 17.40 -4.87
CA THR A 267 21.18 18.14 -5.02
C THR A 267 19.98 17.25 -4.69
N ILE A 268 19.95 16.03 -5.23
CA ILE A 268 18.90 15.03 -4.96
C ILE A 268 18.87 14.67 -3.47
N ARG A 269 20.04 14.51 -2.84
CA ARG A 269 20.14 14.18 -1.41
C ARG A 269 19.60 15.30 -0.52
N THR A 270 19.89 16.56 -0.86
CA THR A 270 19.37 17.72 -0.13
C THR A 270 17.84 17.79 -0.21
N ALA A 271 17.27 17.59 -1.40
CA ALA A 271 15.81 17.52 -1.58
C ALA A 271 15.18 16.38 -0.77
N ASN A 272 15.88 15.25 -0.62
CA ASN A 272 15.41 14.13 0.20
C ASN A 272 15.37 14.48 1.69
N VAL A 273 16.41 15.16 2.20
CA VAL A 273 16.45 15.62 3.59
C VAL A 273 15.32 16.62 3.87
N GLU A 274 15.06 17.55 2.95
CA GLU A 274 13.94 18.50 3.09
C GLU A 274 12.59 17.79 3.17
N ASN A 275 12.35 16.79 2.31
CA ASN A 275 11.13 15.99 2.34
C ASN A 275 10.98 15.18 3.63
N ILE A 276 12.08 14.61 4.16
CA ILE A 276 12.09 13.91 5.44
C ILE A 276 11.72 14.87 6.58
N ASN A 277 12.30 16.07 6.61
CA ASN A 277 11.99 17.08 7.61
C ASN A 277 10.51 17.50 7.54
N LYS A 278 9.98 17.67 6.31
CA LYS A 278 8.55 17.95 6.10
C LYS A 278 7.67 16.82 6.60
N LEU A 279 8.03 15.57 6.33
CA LEU A 279 7.30 14.39 6.83
C LEU A 279 7.31 14.36 8.37
N GLN A 280 8.45 14.64 8.99
CA GLN A 280 8.58 14.70 10.44
C GLN A 280 7.69 15.79 11.04
N SER A 281 7.68 17.00 10.46
CA SER A 281 6.81 18.08 10.93
C SER A 281 5.31 17.74 10.82
N LEU A 282 4.90 16.99 9.77
CA LEU A 282 3.52 16.51 9.62
C LEU A 282 3.16 15.43 10.65
N LEU A 283 4.12 14.56 11.00
CA LEU A 283 3.94 13.54 12.03
C LEU A 283 3.84 14.17 13.42
N GLU A 284 4.64 15.19 13.71
CA GLU A 284 4.56 15.97 14.94
C GLU A 284 3.21 16.70 15.05
N ALA A 285 2.74 17.34 13.98
CA ALA A 285 1.40 17.94 13.94
C ALA A 285 0.28 16.91 14.13
N LYS A 286 0.42 15.68 13.58
CA LYS A 286 -0.53 14.58 13.83
C LYS A 286 -0.51 14.15 15.30
N ALA A 287 0.68 14.06 15.91
CA ALA A 287 0.84 13.69 17.32
C ALA A 287 0.27 14.73 18.27
N GLU A 288 0.47 16.02 17.99
CA GLU A 288 -0.13 17.14 18.73
C GLU A 288 -1.66 17.12 18.65
N LEU A 289 -2.21 16.95 17.44
CA LEU A 289 -3.67 16.85 17.26
C LEU A 289 -4.26 15.66 18.02
N LEU A 290 -3.56 14.52 18.06
CA LEU A 290 -3.95 13.34 18.83
C LEU A 290 -3.80 13.53 20.35
N SER A 291 -2.79 14.27 20.82
CA SER A 291 -2.56 14.49 22.25
C SER A 291 -3.56 15.48 22.84
N THR A 292 -3.87 16.56 22.12
CA THR A 292 -4.95 17.51 22.49
C THR A 292 -6.29 16.77 22.56
N ASN A 293 -6.49 15.76 21.72
CA ASN A 293 -7.71 15.00 21.60
C ASN A 293 -7.56 13.55 22.06
N HIS A 294 -6.81 13.29 23.15
CA HIS A 294 -6.53 11.92 23.62
C HIS A 294 -7.80 11.08 23.85
N VAL A 295 -8.91 11.70 24.24
CA VAL A 295 -10.23 11.07 24.39
C VAL A 295 -10.76 10.53 23.04
N PHE A 296 -10.43 11.22 21.95
CA PHE A 296 -10.80 10.84 20.59
C PHE A 296 -9.74 9.99 19.91
N ALA A 297 -8.52 9.84 20.43
CA ALA A 297 -7.46 9.09 19.78
C ALA A 297 -7.85 7.61 19.54
N ASP A 298 -8.48 6.96 20.51
CA ASP A 298 -9.03 5.60 20.34
C ASP A 298 -10.14 5.57 19.27
N ILE A 299 -11.02 6.58 19.27
CA ILE A 299 -12.11 6.69 18.30
C ILE A 299 -11.57 6.92 16.88
N LEU A 300 -10.60 7.81 16.72
CA LEU A 300 -9.97 8.14 15.44
C LEU A 300 -9.19 6.95 14.87
N SER A 301 -8.48 6.20 15.72
CA SER A 301 -7.79 4.96 15.31
C SER A 301 -8.77 3.93 14.77
N ASN A 302 -9.90 3.73 15.48
CA ASN A 302 -10.96 2.85 15.01
C ASN A 302 -11.59 3.35 13.71
N ILE A 303 -11.85 4.66 13.58
CA ILE A 303 -12.37 5.26 12.34
C ILE A 303 -11.41 5.05 11.18
N GLU A 304 -10.10 5.27 11.36
CA GLU A 304 -9.08 5.07 10.32
C GLU A 304 -9.05 3.61 9.83
N TYR A 305 -9.15 2.64 10.77
CA TYR A 305 -9.26 1.22 10.43
C TYR A 305 -10.49 0.92 9.57
N TYR A 306 -11.66 1.42 9.97
CA TYR A 306 -12.91 1.19 9.23
C TYR A 306 -12.95 1.96 7.91
N GLU A 307 -12.39 3.16 7.84
CA GLU A 307 -12.30 3.93 6.59
C GLU A 307 -11.47 3.19 5.56
N SER A 308 -10.30 2.66 5.95
CA SER A 308 -9.46 1.85 5.07
C SER A 308 -10.16 0.58 4.59
N PHE A 309 -10.86 -0.14 5.48
CA PHE A 309 -11.57 -1.36 5.12
C PHE A 309 -12.73 -1.09 4.13
N PHE A 310 -13.44 0.04 4.28
CA PHE A 310 -14.64 0.35 3.50
C PHE A 310 -14.42 1.37 2.37
N GLU A 311 -13.18 1.85 2.17
CA GLU A 311 -12.84 2.83 1.14
C GLU A 311 -13.28 2.38 -0.25
N TRP A 312 -13.13 1.09 -0.56
CA TRP A 312 -13.58 0.54 -1.84
C TRP A 312 -15.10 0.62 -2.00
N VAL A 313 -15.86 0.38 -0.93
CA VAL A 313 -17.33 0.42 -0.96
C VAL A 313 -17.83 1.87 -1.10
N SER A 314 -17.22 2.83 -0.38
CA SER A 314 -17.57 4.25 -0.51
C SER A 314 -17.23 4.79 -1.90
N LYS A 315 -16.06 4.45 -2.45
CA LYS A 315 -15.69 4.79 -3.84
C LYS A 315 -16.67 4.20 -4.85
N LEU A 316 -17.13 2.97 -4.65
CA LEU A 316 -18.08 2.31 -5.55
C LEU A 316 -19.46 2.98 -5.53
N LEU A 317 -19.90 3.45 -4.36
CA LEU A 317 -21.23 4.06 -4.19
C LEU A 317 -21.23 5.58 -4.37
N GLY A 318 -20.06 6.22 -4.43
CA GLY A 318 -19.94 7.67 -4.57
C GLY A 318 -20.51 8.44 -3.37
N THR A 319 -20.68 7.77 -2.23
CA THR A 319 -21.26 8.37 -1.03
C THR A 319 -20.17 8.89 -0.10
N PRO A 320 -20.45 9.92 0.72
CA PRO A 320 -19.59 10.28 1.83
C PRO A 320 -19.34 9.07 2.75
N PRO A 321 -18.31 9.13 3.62
CA PRO A 321 -18.00 8.03 4.50
C PRO A 321 -19.23 7.61 5.32
N PHE A 322 -19.57 6.33 5.29
CA PHE A 322 -20.81 5.81 5.88
C PHE A 322 -20.91 6.04 7.40
N TRP A 323 -19.77 6.19 8.08
CA TRP A 323 -19.72 6.55 9.51
C TRP A 323 -20.31 7.95 9.80
N ALA A 324 -20.39 8.82 8.78
CA ALA A 324 -21.01 10.14 8.85
C ALA A 324 -22.53 10.15 8.67
N LEU A 325 -23.14 8.99 8.42
CA LEU A 325 -24.58 8.93 8.22
C LEU A 325 -25.35 9.12 9.53
N PRO A 326 -26.47 9.85 9.49
CA PRO A 326 -27.41 9.93 10.61
C PRO A 326 -27.79 8.54 11.15
N LYS A 327 -27.91 8.45 12.48
CA LYS A 327 -28.23 7.20 13.20
C LYS A 327 -29.44 6.46 12.59
N SER A 328 -30.47 7.19 12.17
CA SER A 328 -31.67 6.62 11.53
C SER A 328 -31.37 5.93 10.19
N ILE A 329 -30.51 6.52 9.36
CA ILE A 329 -30.10 5.95 8.08
C ILE A 329 -29.24 4.71 8.33
N LEU A 330 -28.37 4.74 9.33
CA LEU A 330 -27.57 3.60 9.72
C LEU A 330 -28.45 2.43 10.21
N THR A 331 -29.54 2.72 10.95
CA THR A 331 -30.49 1.70 11.40
C THR A 331 -31.20 1.09 10.20
N LEU A 332 -31.63 1.93 9.25
CA LEU A 332 -32.26 1.48 8.02
C LEU A 332 -31.31 0.58 7.21
N LEU A 333 -30.05 0.98 7.05
CA LEU A 333 -29.03 0.18 6.34
C LEU A 333 -28.80 -1.16 7.03
N LEU A 334 -28.73 -1.17 8.36
CA LEU A 334 -28.64 -2.38 9.17
C LEU A 334 -29.83 -3.31 8.95
N VAL A 335 -31.06 -2.78 8.96
CA VAL A 335 -32.29 -3.57 8.65
C VAL A 335 -32.23 -4.17 7.26
N LEU A 336 -31.90 -3.35 6.25
CA LEU A 336 -31.89 -3.79 4.86
C LEU A 336 -30.85 -4.90 4.68
N SER A 337 -29.63 -4.68 5.16
CA SER A 337 -28.53 -5.64 5.09
C SER A 337 -28.82 -6.96 5.82
N THR A 338 -29.42 -6.89 7.01
CA THR A 338 -29.83 -8.09 7.78
C THR A 338 -31.01 -8.84 7.15
N GLY A 339 -31.94 -8.13 6.51
CA GLY A 339 -33.01 -8.73 5.70
C GLY A 339 -32.50 -9.46 4.47
N VAL A 340 -31.56 -8.83 3.75
CA VAL A 340 -30.86 -9.48 2.63
C VAL A 340 -30.11 -10.71 3.14
N LEU A 341 -29.35 -10.58 4.23
CA LEU A 341 -28.58 -11.67 4.83
C LEU A 341 -29.48 -12.86 5.21
N GLY A 342 -30.60 -12.62 5.90
CA GLY A 342 -31.57 -13.65 6.26
C GLY A 342 -32.11 -14.40 5.03
N SER A 343 -32.39 -13.68 3.95
CA SER A 343 -32.82 -14.28 2.69
C SER A 343 -31.71 -15.06 1.99
N ILE A 344 -30.46 -14.57 1.97
CA ILE A 344 -29.32 -15.32 1.43
C ILE A 344 -29.13 -16.64 2.17
N ILE A 345 -29.23 -16.64 3.50
CA ILE A 345 -29.09 -17.87 4.30
C ILE A 345 -30.11 -18.90 3.85
N PHE A 346 -31.37 -18.49 3.70
CA PHE A 346 -32.44 -19.37 3.21
C PHE A 346 -32.15 -19.88 1.79
N VAL A 347 -31.80 -18.99 0.86
CA VAL A 347 -31.44 -19.32 -0.53
C VAL A 347 -30.27 -20.29 -0.58
N THR A 348 -29.26 -20.10 0.27
CA THR A 348 -28.07 -20.95 0.31
C THR A 348 -28.44 -22.36 0.79
N VAL A 349 -29.29 -22.47 1.82
CA VAL A 349 -29.79 -23.76 2.30
C VAL A 349 -30.60 -24.48 1.20
N GLU A 350 -31.44 -23.76 0.46
CA GLU A 350 -32.21 -24.34 -0.65
C GLU A 350 -31.29 -24.78 -1.80
N PHE A 351 -30.34 -23.93 -2.20
CA PHE A 351 -29.34 -24.23 -3.23
C PHE A 351 -28.48 -25.47 -2.91
N LEU A 352 -28.20 -25.71 -1.62
CA LEU A 352 -27.46 -26.89 -1.17
C LEU A 352 -28.34 -28.15 -1.13
N LYS A 353 -29.65 -28.00 -0.93
CA LYS A 353 -30.61 -29.12 -0.92
C LYS A 353 -31.04 -29.56 -2.33
N GLU A 354 -30.97 -28.67 -3.32
CA GLU A 354 -31.39 -28.99 -4.68
C GLU A 354 -30.50 -30.08 -5.34
N PRO A 355 -31.10 -31.12 -5.95
CA PRO A 355 -30.36 -32.14 -6.70
C PRO A 355 -29.76 -31.54 -7.99
N GLU A 356 -28.61 -32.07 -8.43
CA GLU A 356 -27.79 -31.55 -9.54
C GLU A 356 -28.50 -31.33 -10.89
N TYR A 357 -29.71 -31.87 -11.08
CA TYR A 357 -30.40 -31.93 -12.35
C TYR A 357 -31.51 -30.88 -12.56
N HIS A 358 -31.90 -30.11 -11.55
CA HIS A 358 -32.93 -29.07 -11.67
C HIS A 358 -32.45 -27.75 -11.04
N ILE A 359 -31.71 -26.97 -11.84
CA ILE A 359 -31.41 -25.57 -11.49
C ILE A 359 -32.64 -24.74 -11.86
N GLN A 360 -33.29 -24.15 -10.88
CA GLN A 360 -34.38 -23.19 -11.12
C GLN A 360 -33.86 -21.96 -11.88
N ASN A 361 -34.77 -21.14 -12.41
CA ASN A 361 -34.39 -19.94 -13.15
C ASN A 361 -33.45 -19.05 -12.31
N LEU A 362 -32.32 -18.61 -12.87
CA LEU A 362 -31.34 -17.74 -12.22
C LEU A 362 -31.98 -16.49 -11.60
N THR A 363 -33.04 -16.01 -12.25
CA THR A 363 -33.97 -14.97 -11.80
C THR A 363 -34.40 -15.17 -10.33
N MET A 364 -34.78 -16.38 -9.93
CA MET A 364 -35.23 -16.65 -8.57
C MET A 364 -34.13 -16.40 -7.54
N TYR A 365 -32.92 -16.89 -7.81
CA TYR A 365 -31.74 -16.67 -6.97
C TYR A 365 -31.33 -15.20 -6.88
N LEU A 366 -31.55 -14.44 -7.96
CA LEU A 366 -31.24 -13.02 -8.02
C LEU A 366 -32.25 -12.15 -7.28
N PHE A 367 -33.56 -12.42 -7.45
CA PHE A 367 -34.63 -11.58 -6.88
C PHE A 367 -34.91 -11.86 -5.40
N ARG A 368 -34.63 -13.07 -4.90
CA ARG A 368 -35.00 -13.44 -3.52
C ARG A 368 -34.32 -12.61 -2.44
N PRO A 369 -33.01 -12.28 -2.51
CA PRO A 369 -32.39 -11.37 -1.54
C PRO A 369 -33.06 -10.00 -1.48
N PHE A 370 -33.55 -9.48 -2.61
CA PHE A 370 -34.32 -8.23 -2.65
C PHE A 370 -35.70 -8.36 -2.00
N LEU A 371 -36.36 -9.51 -2.10
CA LEU A 371 -37.61 -9.76 -1.37
C LEU A 371 -37.37 -9.74 0.15
N GLY A 372 -36.28 -10.35 0.63
CA GLY A 372 -35.88 -10.27 2.03
C GLY A 372 -35.63 -8.84 2.50
N MET A 373 -34.97 -8.04 1.66
CA MET A 373 -34.75 -6.60 1.89
C MET A 373 -36.07 -5.83 2.05
N ILE A 374 -37.01 -6.01 1.12
CA ILE A 374 -38.30 -5.32 1.10
C ILE A 374 -39.14 -5.72 2.32
N LEU A 375 -39.17 -7.01 2.67
CA LEU A 375 -39.94 -7.47 3.82
C LEU A 375 -39.34 -6.98 5.14
N ALA A 376 -38.01 -6.96 5.27
CA ALA A 376 -37.35 -6.38 6.44
C ALA A 376 -37.65 -4.88 6.56
N LEU A 377 -37.63 -4.14 5.45
CA LEU A 377 -38.03 -2.73 5.41
C LEU A 377 -39.50 -2.54 5.84
N SER A 378 -40.42 -3.33 5.30
CA SER A 378 -41.84 -3.27 5.65
C SER A 378 -42.05 -3.53 7.15
N MET A 379 -41.37 -4.54 7.70
CA MET A 379 -41.45 -4.85 9.13
C MET A 379 -40.89 -3.72 9.99
N TYR A 380 -39.76 -3.12 9.59
CA TYR A 380 -39.19 -1.97 10.29
C TYR A 380 -40.11 -0.75 10.31
N VAL A 381 -40.71 -0.41 9.16
CA VAL A 381 -41.69 0.70 9.07
C VAL A 381 -42.91 0.41 9.95
N MET A 382 -43.43 -0.81 9.93
CA MET A 382 -44.54 -1.22 10.79
C MET A 382 -44.19 -1.09 12.29
N LEU A 383 -42.99 -1.50 12.70
CA LEU A 383 -42.53 -1.36 14.08
C LEU A 383 -42.40 0.11 14.47
N LYS A 384 -41.83 0.94 13.59
CA LYS A 384 -41.69 2.37 13.82
C LYS A 384 -43.05 3.08 13.92
N ALA A 385 -44.00 2.74 13.06
CA ALA A 385 -45.37 3.22 13.15
C ALA A 385 -46.07 2.77 14.44
N GLY A 386 -45.83 1.51 14.85
CA GLY A 386 -46.34 0.96 16.11
C GLY A 386 -45.78 1.68 17.34
N GLN A 387 -44.48 2.02 17.37
CA GLN A 387 -43.89 2.78 18.46
C GLN A 387 -44.59 4.13 18.66
N PHE A 388 -44.89 4.85 17.57
CA PHE A 388 -45.62 6.12 17.64
C PHE A 388 -47.04 5.99 18.20
N THR A 389 -47.63 4.79 18.19
CA THR A 389 -48.99 4.56 18.69
C THR A 389 -49.02 4.19 20.18
N PHE A 390 -47.96 3.58 20.70
CA PHE A 390 -47.94 3.00 22.06
C PHE A 390 -47.00 3.72 23.04
N VAL A 391 -46.04 4.52 22.57
CA VAL A 391 -45.03 5.18 23.40
C VAL A 391 -44.96 6.65 23.02
N ASP A 392 -45.44 7.53 23.90
CA ASP A 392 -45.43 9.01 23.71
C ASP A 392 -44.01 9.62 23.73
N ASP A 393 -42.99 8.82 24.01
CA ASP A 393 -41.61 9.28 24.09
C ASP A 393 -40.92 9.18 22.72
N SER A 394 -40.93 10.29 21.98
CA SER A 394 -40.39 10.42 20.63
C SER A 394 -38.89 10.11 20.50
N ASN A 395 -38.17 9.98 21.62
CA ASN A 395 -36.72 9.84 21.66
C ASN A 395 -36.23 8.39 21.87
N GLN A 396 -37.14 7.43 22.03
CA GLN A 396 -36.75 6.03 22.23
C GLN A 396 -36.32 5.36 20.92
N ASN A 397 -35.02 5.45 20.64
CA ASN A 397 -34.40 4.69 19.57
C ASN A 397 -34.47 3.19 19.86
N LEU A 398 -35.00 2.40 18.92
CA LEU A 398 -35.00 0.94 19.00
C LEU A 398 -33.57 0.41 19.17
N SER A 399 -33.43 -0.62 19.99
CA SER A 399 -32.16 -1.34 20.10
C SER A 399 -31.75 -1.87 18.72
N PRO A 400 -30.54 -1.54 18.22
CA PRO A 400 -30.08 -1.99 16.91
C PRO A 400 -30.00 -3.53 16.83
N PHE A 401 -29.82 -4.21 17.97
CA PHE A 401 -29.83 -5.67 18.06
C PHE A 401 -31.21 -6.26 17.79
N LEU A 402 -32.26 -5.70 18.40
CA LEU A 402 -33.64 -6.14 18.18
C LEU A 402 -34.04 -5.93 16.71
N VAL A 403 -33.68 -4.76 16.18
CA VAL A 403 -33.95 -4.40 14.78
C VAL A 403 -33.22 -5.34 13.81
N SER A 404 -31.96 -5.67 14.09
CA SER A 404 -31.18 -6.63 13.29
C SER A 404 -31.80 -8.03 13.33
N PHE A 405 -32.19 -8.49 14.51
CA PHE A 405 -32.83 -9.80 14.70
C PHE A 405 -34.14 -9.89 13.91
N LEU A 406 -34.97 -8.85 13.98
CA LEU A 406 -36.21 -8.76 13.21
C LEU A 406 -35.95 -8.70 11.71
N GLY A 407 -34.89 -8.00 11.28
CA GLY A 407 -34.44 -8.01 9.88
C GLY A 407 -34.09 -9.42 9.39
N ILE A 408 -33.27 -10.17 10.15
CA ILE A 408 -32.89 -11.54 9.81
C ILE A 408 -34.12 -12.46 9.71
N ILE A 409 -34.98 -12.44 10.74
CA ILE A 409 -36.19 -13.28 10.76
C ILE A 409 -37.09 -12.94 9.58
N SER A 410 -37.30 -11.65 9.32
CA SER A 410 -38.10 -11.19 8.19
C SER A 410 -37.53 -11.71 6.87
N GLY A 411 -36.21 -11.58 6.66
CA GLY A 411 -35.52 -12.13 5.49
C GLY A 411 -35.69 -13.63 5.31
N MET A 412 -35.61 -14.40 6.41
CA MET A 412 -35.81 -15.85 6.39
C MET A 412 -37.26 -16.28 6.12
N LEU A 413 -38.24 -15.48 6.55
CA LEU A 413 -39.67 -15.75 6.38
C LEU A 413 -40.26 -15.19 5.08
N ALA A 414 -39.47 -14.51 4.26
CA ALA A 414 -39.93 -13.81 3.06
C ALA A 414 -40.72 -14.71 2.10
N GLU A 415 -40.30 -15.96 1.94
CA GLU A 415 -40.97 -16.91 1.04
C GLU A 415 -42.35 -17.34 1.55
N GLU A 416 -42.44 -17.71 2.82
CA GLU A 416 -43.70 -18.12 3.45
C GLU A 416 -44.69 -16.95 3.49
N ALA A 417 -44.19 -15.75 3.79
CA ALA A 417 -44.98 -14.53 3.74
C ALA A 417 -45.52 -14.26 2.34
N TYR A 418 -44.69 -14.40 1.31
CA TYR A 418 -45.10 -14.23 -0.09
C TYR A 418 -46.15 -15.27 -0.53
N HIS A 419 -45.98 -16.54 -0.16
CA HIS A 419 -46.97 -17.58 -0.45
C HIS A 419 -48.31 -17.33 0.24
N ARG A 420 -48.29 -16.87 1.50
CA ARG A 420 -49.52 -16.51 2.22
C ARG A 420 -50.19 -15.29 1.63
N LEU A 421 -49.43 -14.27 1.24
CA LEU A 421 -49.94 -13.05 0.61
C LEU A 421 -50.58 -13.35 -0.75
N THR A 422 -49.93 -14.16 -1.60
CA THR A 422 -50.46 -14.54 -2.92
C THR A 422 -51.70 -15.43 -2.80
N LYS A 423 -51.73 -16.38 -1.85
CA LYS A 423 -52.91 -17.22 -1.59
C LYS A 423 -54.10 -16.41 -1.06
N THR A 424 -53.86 -15.53 -0.09
CA THR A 424 -54.92 -14.75 0.57
C THR A 424 -55.39 -13.59 -0.31
N GLY A 425 -54.45 -12.84 -0.91
CA GLY A 425 -54.75 -11.77 -1.86
C GLY A 425 -55.39 -12.31 -3.15
N GLY A 426 -54.94 -13.46 -3.63
CA GLY A 426 -55.58 -14.18 -4.73
C GLY A 426 -57.01 -14.59 -4.40
N ALA A 427 -57.28 -15.09 -3.19
CA ALA A 427 -58.65 -15.41 -2.76
C ALA A 427 -59.54 -14.18 -2.59
N MET A 428 -58.98 -13.02 -2.23
CA MET A 428 -59.71 -11.76 -2.09
C MET A 428 -60.00 -11.10 -3.45
N ILE A 429 -59.05 -11.14 -4.39
CA ILE A 429 -59.17 -10.53 -5.73
C ILE A 429 -59.94 -11.45 -6.69
N ASN A 430 -59.63 -12.74 -6.68
CA ASN A 430 -60.42 -13.77 -7.38
C ASN A 430 -61.58 -14.27 -6.53
N GLY A 431 -61.97 -13.51 -5.50
CA GLY A 431 -63.26 -13.56 -4.83
C GLY A 431 -64.36 -13.24 -5.83
N LYS A 432 -64.54 -14.13 -6.80
CA LYS A 432 -65.80 -14.46 -7.41
C LYS A 432 -66.81 -14.47 -6.27
N SER A 433 -67.75 -13.54 -6.41
CA SER A 433 -69.11 -13.64 -5.91
C SER A 433 -69.68 -15.02 -6.27
N ASN A 434 -69.27 -16.06 -5.56
CA ASN A 434 -70.02 -17.30 -5.48
C ASN A 434 -71.04 -17.06 -4.38
N GLY A 435 -72.13 -16.39 -4.77
CA GLY A 435 -73.36 -16.42 -4.02
C GLY A 435 -73.75 -17.87 -3.74
N ASP A 436 -74.15 -18.10 -2.50
CA ASP A 436 -75.05 -19.14 -2.01
C ASP A 436 -75.20 -20.39 -2.88
N GLN A 437 -74.62 -21.49 -2.41
CA GLN A 437 -75.37 -22.74 -2.38
C GLN A 437 -75.26 -23.40 -1.00
N PRO A 438 -76.39 -23.61 -0.29
CA PRO A 438 -76.43 -24.38 0.93
C PRO A 438 -76.34 -25.87 0.56
N THR A 439 -75.21 -26.51 0.81
CA THR A 439 -75.13 -27.97 0.71
C THR A 439 -75.73 -28.62 1.94
N THR A 440 -76.97 -29.06 1.74
CA THR A 440 -77.75 -30.03 2.49
C THR A 440 -76.89 -31.17 3.05
N GLN A 441 -76.93 -31.35 4.37
CA GLN A 441 -76.57 -32.60 5.03
C GLN A 441 -77.39 -33.76 4.46
N LYS A 442 -76.74 -34.77 3.92
CA LYS A 442 -77.28 -36.13 3.86
C LYS A 442 -76.29 -37.05 4.56
N GLY A 443 -76.69 -37.52 5.73
CA GLY A 443 -76.05 -38.62 6.41
C GLY A 443 -76.16 -39.90 5.58
N SER A 444 -75.15 -40.75 5.69
CA SER A 444 -75.30 -42.18 5.46
C SER A 444 -74.39 -42.90 6.43
N LEU A 445 -75.01 -43.55 7.41
CA LEU A 445 -74.41 -44.69 8.09
C LEU A 445 -73.97 -45.73 7.05
N LYS A 446 -72.75 -46.21 7.17
CA LYS A 446 -72.46 -47.63 7.40
C LYS A 446 -71.03 -47.81 7.87
#